data_AF-A0A9W3CWE7-F1
#
_entry.id   AF-A0A9W3CWE7-F1
#
_cell.length_a   1.000
_cell.length_b   1.000
_cell.length_c   1.000
_cell.angle_alpha   90.00
_cell.angle_beta   90.00
_cell.angle_gamma   90.00
#
_symmetry.space_group_name_H-M   'P 1'
#
loop_
_entity.id
_entity.type
_entity.pdbx_description
1 polymer ?
#
loop_
_entity_poly.entity_id
_entity_poly.type
_entity_poly.pdbx_seq_one_letter_code
_entity_poly.pdbx_strand_id
1 'polypeptide(L)'
;MGDPFGDEYKNQMESVRADQLILLGKFHELAVKLDSKKKIFKKKRRWVTILYATAAMSFLAAEICICIVIPPLGLYTAVAAATGVNYVIGTVGVLVNVVLKNREKDLDRQKEVVDIMKDSTDVNIQMTNTVHSLVEKLTVSLSSILFSVEHAVVEREEVAVKNLMEAIRDEVDTFATAVKEV
;
A
#
# COMPACT_ATOMS: atom_id res chain seq x y z
N MET A 1 -40.27 -20.84 -4.74
CA MET A 1 -38.95 -21.27 -4.22
C MET A 1 -38.12 -20.03 -3.97
N GLY A 2 -37.60 -19.88 -2.75
CA GLY A 2 -36.74 -18.75 -2.37
C GLY A 2 -35.28 -19.09 -2.62
N ASP A 3 -34.48 -18.07 -2.94
CA ASP A 3 -33.02 -18.17 -2.93
C ASP A 3 -32.57 -18.63 -1.53
N PRO A 4 -31.85 -19.77 -1.40
CA PRO A 4 -31.42 -20.29 -0.10
C PRO A 4 -30.49 -19.36 0.68
N PHE A 5 -29.86 -18.37 0.04
CA PHE A 5 -29.02 -17.35 0.70
C PHE A 5 -29.66 -15.96 0.72
N GLY A 6 -30.63 -15.71 -0.16
CA GLY A 6 -31.40 -14.48 -0.21
C GLY A 6 -30.61 -13.24 -0.69
N ASP A 7 -31.36 -12.17 -0.95
CA ASP A 7 -30.79 -10.92 -1.47
C ASP A 7 -29.92 -10.18 -0.43
N GLU A 8 -30.14 -10.41 0.86
CA GLU A 8 -29.36 -9.79 1.94
C GLU A 8 -27.87 -10.17 1.85
N TYR A 9 -27.57 -11.45 1.64
CA TYR A 9 -26.20 -11.92 1.47
C TYR A 9 -25.53 -11.28 0.24
N LYS A 10 -26.22 -11.28 -0.90
CA LYS A 10 -25.72 -10.69 -2.15
C LYS A 10 -25.39 -9.20 -1.96
N ASN A 11 -26.32 -8.45 -1.37
CA ASN A 11 -26.14 -7.03 -1.09
C ASN A 11 -24.95 -6.77 -0.16
N GLN A 12 -24.79 -7.57 0.91
CA GLN A 12 -23.64 -7.44 1.81
C GLN A 12 -22.32 -7.70 1.08
N MET A 13 -22.26 -8.72 0.23
CA MET A 13 -21.03 -9.07 -0.48
C MET A 13 -20.67 -8.07 -1.58
N GLU A 14 -21.66 -7.55 -2.30
CA GLU A 14 -21.45 -6.43 -3.25
C GLU A 14 -20.95 -5.18 -2.52
N SER A 15 -21.49 -4.88 -1.33
CA SER A 15 -21.01 -3.78 -0.50
C SER A 15 -19.56 -3.96 -0.08
N VAL A 16 -19.18 -5.14 0.43
CA VAL A 16 -17.79 -5.44 0.81
C VAL A 16 -16.85 -5.29 -0.38
N ARG A 17 -17.24 -5.79 -1.56
CA ARG A 17 -16.45 -5.66 -2.79
C ARG A 17 -16.30 -4.19 -3.20
N ALA A 18 -17.36 -3.40 -3.11
CA ALA A 18 -17.31 -1.98 -3.42
C ALA A 18 -16.35 -1.22 -2.47
N ASP A 19 -16.41 -1.51 -1.17
CA ASP A 19 -15.52 -0.93 -0.17
C ASP A 19 -14.05 -1.27 -0.41
N GLN A 20 -13.76 -2.53 -0.77
CA GLN A 20 -12.40 -2.97 -1.14
C GLN A 20 -11.88 -2.23 -2.38
N LEU A 21 -12.71 -2.01 -3.40
CA LEU A 21 -12.33 -1.25 -4.60
C LEU A 21 -12.06 0.23 -4.28
N ILE A 22 -12.88 0.85 -3.42
CA ILE A 22 -12.64 2.21 -2.94
C ILE A 22 -11.30 2.29 -2.20
N LEU A 23 -11.01 1.30 -1.36
CA LEU A 23 -9.75 1.23 -0.62
C LEU A 23 -8.54 1.07 -1.57
N LEU A 24 -8.65 0.22 -2.58
CA LEU A 24 -7.63 0.05 -3.62
C LEU A 24 -7.33 1.38 -4.33
N GLY A 25 -8.38 2.15 -4.66
CA GLY A 25 -8.25 3.49 -5.24
C GLY A 25 -7.51 4.46 -4.32
N LYS A 26 -7.81 4.43 -3.02
CA LYS A 26 -7.10 5.26 -2.01
C LYS A 26 -5.62 4.88 -1.90
N PHE A 27 -5.28 3.59 -1.92
CA PHE A 27 -3.88 3.15 -1.92
C PHE A 27 -3.13 3.60 -3.18
N HIS A 28 -3.78 3.52 -4.35
CA HIS A 28 -3.20 4.03 -5.58
C HIS A 28 -2.93 5.55 -5.50
N GLU A 29 -3.90 6.34 -5.01
CA GLU A 29 -3.73 7.78 -4.84
C GLU A 29 -2.60 8.11 -3.87
N LEU A 30 -2.50 7.38 -2.75
CA LEU A 30 -1.42 7.53 -1.79
C LEU A 30 -0.06 7.22 -2.41
N ALA A 31 0.05 6.13 -3.19
CA ALA A 31 1.28 5.76 -3.89
C ALA A 31 1.75 6.86 -4.86
N VAL A 32 0.82 7.45 -5.63
CA VAL A 32 1.11 8.58 -6.54
C VAL A 32 1.54 9.83 -5.76
N LYS A 33 0.88 10.14 -4.64
CA LYS A 33 1.27 11.25 -3.74
C LYS A 33 2.66 11.04 -3.15
N LEU A 34 3.00 9.81 -2.75
CA LEU A 34 4.33 9.45 -2.23
C LEU A 34 5.41 9.62 -3.31
N ASP A 35 5.17 9.15 -4.53
CA ASP A 35 6.12 9.30 -5.66
C ASP A 35 6.35 10.77 -6.04
N SER A 36 5.28 11.57 -6.09
CA SER A 36 5.40 13.01 -6.36
C SER A 36 6.17 13.75 -5.27
N LYS A 37 5.90 13.46 -3.98
CA LYS A 37 6.68 13.99 -2.86
C LYS A 37 8.15 13.61 -2.97
N LYS A 38 8.46 12.35 -3.29
CA LYS A 38 9.84 11.89 -3.49
C LYS A 38 10.55 12.69 -4.58
N LYS A 39 9.91 12.91 -5.74
CA LYS A 39 10.45 13.73 -6.83
C LYS A 39 10.75 15.16 -6.38
N ILE A 40 9.86 15.77 -5.60
CA ILE A 40 10.05 17.12 -5.04
C ILE A 40 11.24 17.13 -4.07
N PHE A 41 11.35 16.17 -3.16
CA PHE A 41 12.47 16.09 -2.22
C PHE A 41 13.80 15.84 -2.93
N LYS A 42 13.82 14.99 -3.96
CA LYS A 42 15.02 14.75 -4.77
C LYS A 42 15.48 16.02 -5.48
N LYS A 43 14.54 16.80 -6.04
CA LYS A 43 14.83 18.11 -6.62
C LYS A 43 15.35 19.07 -5.55
N LYS A 44 14.66 19.21 -4.41
CA LYS A 44 15.04 20.07 -3.29
C LYS A 44 16.45 19.76 -2.79
N ARG A 45 16.79 18.48 -2.60
CA ARG A 45 18.15 18.05 -2.24
C ARG A 45 19.17 18.54 -3.25
N ARG A 46 18.92 18.34 -4.56
CA ARG A 46 19.84 18.81 -5.61
C ARG A 46 20.08 20.32 -5.54
N TRP A 47 19.04 21.13 -5.36
CA TRP A 47 19.18 22.59 -5.22
C TRP A 47 19.94 22.98 -3.97
N VAL A 48 19.64 22.36 -2.83
CA VAL A 48 20.33 22.63 -1.57
C VAL A 48 21.81 22.26 -1.69
N THR A 49 22.14 21.10 -2.26
CA THR A 49 23.53 20.69 -2.49
C THR A 49 24.28 21.67 -3.39
N ILE A 50 23.66 22.11 -4.49
CA ILE A 50 24.26 23.12 -5.39
C ILE A 50 24.49 24.43 -4.63
N LEU A 51 23.49 24.91 -3.88
CA LEU A 51 23.61 26.16 -3.12
C LEU A 51 24.76 26.11 -2.11
N TYR A 52 24.86 25.03 -1.33
CA TYR A 52 25.97 24.85 -0.38
C TYR A 52 27.33 24.72 -1.08
N ALA A 53 27.41 24.01 -2.21
CA ALA A 53 28.65 23.89 -2.97
C ALA A 53 29.09 25.23 -3.57
N THR A 54 28.16 26.01 -4.14
CA THR A 54 28.43 27.34 -4.67
C THR A 54 28.84 28.30 -3.56
N ALA A 55 28.18 28.27 -2.41
CA ALA A 55 28.57 29.07 -1.25
C ALA A 55 30.00 28.74 -0.81
N ALA A 56 30.31 27.46 -0.61
CA ALA A 56 31.66 27.01 -0.23
C ALA A 56 32.73 27.47 -1.25
N MET A 57 32.48 27.33 -2.56
CA MET A 57 33.41 27.82 -3.59
C MET A 57 33.58 29.33 -3.58
N SER A 58 32.50 30.11 -3.36
CA SER A 58 32.59 31.56 -3.27
C SER A 58 33.38 32.04 -2.05
N PHE A 59 33.23 31.35 -0.91
CA PHE A 59 34.01 31.64 0.29
C PHE A 59 35.49 31.30 0.10
N LEU A 60 35.81 30.16 -0.53
CA LEU A 60 37.20 29.81 -0.86
C LEU A 60 37.84 30.85 -1.80
N ALA A 61 37.11 31.34 -2.81
CA ALA A 61 37.61 32.39 -3.68
C ALA A 61 37.85 33.71 -2.93
N ALA A 62 36.95 34.08 -2.01
CA ALA A 62 37.11 35.25 -1.16
C ALA A 62 38.31 35.13 -0.21
N GLU A 63 38.54 33.96 0.39
CA GLU A 63 39.73 33.67 1.21
C GLU A 63 41.02 33.91 0.44
N ILE A 64 41.12 33.39 -0.80
CA ILE A 64 42.30 33.56 -1.64
C ILE A 64 42.56 35.05 -1.95
N CYS A 65 41.51 35.84 -2.26
CA CYS A 65 41.66 37.27 -2.50
C CYS A 65 42.14 38.04 -1.27
N ILE A 66 41.61 37.71 -0.09
CA ILE A 66 42.01 38.32 1.19
C ILE A 66 43.49 38.04 1.49
N CYS A 67 43.97 36.83 1.19
CA CYS A 67 45.39 36.46 1.35
C CYS A 67 46.36 37.28 0.49
N ILE A 68 45.91 37.81 -0.66
CA ILE A 68 46.75 38.60 -1.57
C ILE A 68 46.82 40.07 -1.15
N VAL A 69 45.77 40.59 -0.51
CA VAL A 69 45.60 42.04 -0.26
C VAL A 69 46.09 42.46 1.14
N ILE A 70 46.08 41.57 2.14
CA ILE A 70 46.33 41.94 3.55
C ILE A 70 47.82 41.78 3.95
N PRO A 71 48.42 42.76 4.65
CA PRO A 71 49.77 42.64 5.23
C PRO A 71 49.92 41.44 6.18
N PRO A 72 51.12 40.81 6.26
CA PRO A 72 51.33 39.51 6.90
C PRO A 72 50.91 39.43 8.39
N LEU A 73 50.84 40.56 9.10
CA LEU A 73 50.43 40.61 10.51
C LEU A 73 48.90 40.48 10.72
N GLY A 74 48.08 40.84 9.72
CA GLY A 74 46.60 40.72 9.77
C GLY A 74 46.05 39.46 9.07
N LEU A 75 46.92 38.71 8.39
CA LEU A 75 46.55 37.52 7.62
C LEU A 75 45.99 36.42 8.52
N TYR A 76 46.60 36.20 9.69
CA TYR A 76 46.24 35.10 10.60
C TYR A 76 44.84 35.24 11.19
N THR A 77 44.42 36.47 11.54
CA THR A 77 43.09 36.73 12.11
C THR A 77 42.00 36.64 11.05
N ALA A 78 42.28 37.11 9.83
CA ALA A 78 41.36 37.01 8.70
C ALA A 78 41.15 35.56 8.24
N VAL A 79 42.23 34.77 8.14
CA VAL A 79 42.16 33.34 7.77
C VAL A 79 41.44 32.52 8.83
N ALA A 80 41.68 32.77 10.12
CA ALA A 80 40.99 32.09 11.21
C ALA A 80 39.48 32.36 11.23
N ALA A 81 39.07 33.61 10.95
CA ALA A 81 37.66 33.97 10.87
C ALA A 81 36.97 33.30 9.67
N ALA A 82 37.62 33.29 8.50
CA ALA A 82 37.06 32.71 7.28
C ALA A 82 36.93 31.18 7.36
N THR A 83 37.95 30.49 7.87
CA THR A 83 37.91 29.03 8.10
C THR A 83 36.81 28.64 9.11
N GLY A 84 36.59 29.44 10.15
CA GLY A 84 35.48 29.24 11.08
C GLY A 84 34.11 29.32 10.41
N VAL A 85 33.89 30.29 9.51
CA VAL A 85 32.63 30.45 8.76
C VAL A 85 32.43 29.31 7.76
N ASN A 86 33.49 28.91 7.04
CA ASN A 86 33.44 27.79 6.09
C ASN A 86 33.12 26.45 6.79
N TYR A 87 33.67 26.21 7.98
CA TYR A 87 33.37 25.03 8.79
C TYR A 87 31.89 24.95 9.20
N VAL A 88 31.28 26.09 9.55
CA VAL A 88 29.86 26.16 9.90
C VAL A 88 28.98 25.87 8.67
N ILE A 89 29.31 26.45 7.51
CA ILE A 89 28.57 26.24 6.26
C ILE A 89 28.65 24.77 5.83
N GLY A 90 29.84 24.15 5.88
CA GLY A 90 30.05 22.75 5.56
C GLY A 90 29.27 21.81 6.48
N THR A 91 29.37 22.02 7.79
CA THR A 91 28.68 21.19 8.80
C THR A 91 27.16 21.26 8.65
N VAL A 92 26.60 22.47 8.50
CA VAL A 92 25.16 22.65 8.33
C VAL A 92 24.68 22.05 6.99
N GLY A 93 25.46 22.20 5.92
CA GLY A 93 25.15 21.59 4.63
C GLY A 93 25.07 20.06 4.68
N VAL A 94 25.99 19.41 5.42
CA VAL A 94 25.96 17.96 5.66
C VAL A 94 24.72 17.56 6.45
N LEU A 95 24.40 18.28 7.54
CA LEU A 95 23.22 17.99 8.36
C LEU A 95 21.92 18.09 7.54
N VAL A 96 21.76 19.15 6.75
CA VAL A 96 20.58 19.31 5.89
C VAL A 96 20.48 18.19 4.85
N ASN A 97 21.60 17.81 4.25
CA ASN A 97 21.63 16.69 3.30
C ASN A 97 21.25 15.36 3.97
N VAL A 98 21.73 15.08 5.17
CA VAL A 98 21.36 13.89 5.96
C VAL A 98 19.87 13.88 6.27
N VAL A 99 19.31 15.01 6.73
CA VAL A 99 17.87 15.13 7.01
C VAL A 99 17.04 14.86 5.75
N LEU A 100 17.40 15.45 4.61
CA LEU A 100 16.68 15.22 3.35
C LEU A 100 16.80 13.77 2.87
N LYS A 101 17.96 13.12 3.06
CA LYS A 101 18.18 11.72 2.73
C LYS A 101 17.34 10.79 3.63
N ASN A 102 17.24 11.07 4.92
CA ASN A 102 16.41 10.29 5.83
C ASN A 102 14.92 10.42 5.48
N ARG A 103 14.45 11.64 5.15
CA ARG A 103 13.08 11.84 4.67
C ARG A 103 12.77 11.09 3.37
N GLU A 104 13.73 11.00 2.44
CA GLU A 104 13.55 10.18 1.23
C GLU A 104 13.40 8.70 1.57
N LYS A 105 14.20 8.17 2.51
CA LYS A 105 14.08 6.79 2.99
C LYS A 105 12.73 6.52 3.67
N ASP A 106 12.24 7.47 4.47
CA ASP A 106 10.94 7.33 5.13
C ASP A 106 9.81 7.25 4.10
N LEU A 107 9.89 8.04 3.02
CA LEU A 107 8.92 7.98 1.92
C LEU A 107 8.98 6.66 1.16
N ASP A 108 10.18 6.09 0.98
CA ASP A 108 10.35 4.78 0.36
C ASP A 108 9.72 3.67 1.20
N ARG A 109 9.94 3.70 2.52
CA ARG A 109 9.30 2.75 3.43
C ARG A 109 7.78 2.93 3.46
N GLN A 110 7.28 4.16 3.44
CA GLN A 110 5.83 4.40 3.36
C GLN A 110 5.24 3.87 2.05
N LYS A 111 5.95 4.04 0.94
CA LYS A 111 5.53 3.50 -0.36
C LYS A 111 5.50 1.98 -0.34
N GLU A 112 6.52 1.33 0.19
CA GLU A 112 6.58 -0.13 0.33
C GLU A 112 5.37 -0.67 1.13
N VAL A 113 5.03 -0.02 2.25
CA VAL A 113 3.84 -0.39 3.03
C VAL A 113 2.55 -0.22 2.22
N VAL A 114 2.41 0.86 1.45
CA VAL A 114 1.24 1.09 0.59
C VAL A 114 1.16 0.04 -0.53
N ASP A 115 2.29 -0.34 -1.13
CA ASP A 115 2.34 -1.37 -2.17
C ASP A 115 1.92 -2.73 -1.58
N ILE A 116 2.43 -3.10 -0.40
CA ILE A 116 1.99 -4.32 0.33
C ILE A 116 0.49 -4.28 0.63
N MET A 117 -0.03 -3.13 1.09
CA MET A 117 -1.46 -2.97 1.37
C MET A 117 -2.33 -3.09 0.11
N LYS A 118 -1.84 -2.58 -1.03
CA LYS A 118 -2.51 -2.73 -2.32
C LYS A 118 -2.57 -4.19 -2.74
N ASP A 119 -1.45 -4.91 -2.66
CA ASP A 119 -1.37 -6.31 -3.04
C ASP A 119 -2.24 -7.18 -2.11
N SER A 120 -2.22 -6.91 -0.80
CA SER A 120 -3.10 -7.57 0.16
C SER A 120 -4.59 -7.30 -0.11
N THR A 121 -4.94 -6.10 -0.55
CA THR A 121 -6.33 -5.76 -0.91
C THR A 121 -6.76 -6.47 -2.18
N ASP A 122 -5.88 -6.60 -3.17
CA ASP A 122 -6.14 -7.35 -4.40
C ASP A 122 -6.40 -8.82 -4.11
N VAL A 123 -5.57 -9.44 -3.27
CA VAL A 123 -5.78 -10.82 -2.78
C VAL A 123 -7.13 -10.94 -2.06
N ASN A 124 -7.51 -9.97 -1.22
CA ASN A 124 -8.79 -10.00 -0.51
C ASN A 124 -10.00 -9.89 -1.47
N ILE A 125 -9.88 -9.10 -2.53
CA ILE A 125 -10.89 -9.03 -3.60
C ILE A 125 -11.00 -10.38 -4.32
N GLN A 126 -9.87 -11.01 -4.66
CA GLN A 126 -9.87 -12.33 -5.28
C GLN A 126 -10.52 -13.38 -4.39
N MET A 127 -10.17 -13.41 -3.09
CA MET A 127 -10.79 -14.29 -2.10
C MET A 127 -12.31 -14.07 -2.01
N THR A 128 -12.75 -12.81 -1.99
CA THR A 128 -14.18 -12.46 -1.95
C THR A 128 -14.91 -12.97 -3.20
N ASN A 129 -14.30 -12.85 -4.38
CA ASN A 129 -14.88 -13.38 -5.62
C ASN A 129 -14.93 -14.92 -5.63
N THR A 130 -13.89 -15.59 -5.12
CA THR A 130 -13.86 -17.06 -5.02
C THR A 130 -14.97 -17.55 -4.10
N VAL A 131 -15.12 -16.98 -2.90
CA VAL A 131 -16.20 -17.32 -1.95
C VAL A 131 -17.56 -17.07 -2.59
N HIS A 132 -17.74 -15.95 -3.29
CA HIS A 132 -19.00 -15.67 -4.00
C HIS A 132 -19.35 -16.78 -5.00
N SER A 133 -18.39 -17.21 -5.81
CA SER A 133 -18.59 -18.28 -6.79
C SER A 133 -18.93 -19.63 -6.16
N LEU A 134 -18.32 -19.93 -5.00
CA LEU A 134 -18.62 -21.15 -4.23
C LEU A 134 -20.04 -21.11 -3.68
N VAL A 135 -20.50 -19.94 -3.20
CA VAL A 135 -21.87 -19.78 -2.73
C VAL A 135 -22.88 -19.88 -3.87
N GLU A 136 -22.61 -19.31 -5.04
CA GLU A 136 -23.47 -19.50 -6.22
C GLU A 136 -23.58 -20.97 -6.61
N LYS A 137 -22.48 -21.71 -6.61
CA LYS A 137 -22.48 -23.15 -6.90
C LYS A 137 -23.32 -23.93 -5.89
N LEU A 138 -23.14 -23.66 -4.59
CA LEU A 138 -23.91 -24.30 -3.52
C LEU A 138 -25.40 -23.96 -3.63
N THR A 139 -25.74 -22.71 -3.96
CA THR A 139 -27.12 -22.24 -4.18
C THR A 139 -27.82 -23.06 -5.28
N VAL A 140 -27.15 -23.26 -6.41
CA VAL A 140 -27.68 -24.05 -7.53
C VAL A 140 -27.84 -25.52 -7.14
N SER A 141 -26.83 -26.11 -6.48
CA SER A 141 -26.87 -27.51 -6.06
C SER A 141 -28.01 -27.76 -5.06
N LEU A 142 -28.12 -26.93 -4.02
CA LEU A 142 -29.21 -27.02 -3.03
C LEU A 142 -30.58 -26.82 -3.66
N SER A 143 -30.73 -25.89 -4.60
CA SER A 143 -32.00 -25.68 -5.30
C SER A 143 -32.44 -26.93 -6.08
N SER A 144 -31.49 -27.62 -6.72
CA SER A 144 -31.75 -28.88 -7.43
C SER A 144 -32.14 -30.02 -6.49
N ILE A 145 -31.46 -30.14 -5.34
CA ILE A 145 -31.77 -31.17 -4.35
C ILE A 145 -33.13 -30.89 -3.69
N LEU A 146 -33.42 -29.64 -3.33
CA LEU A 146 -34.70 -29.22 -2.73
C LEU A 146 -35.88 -29.50 -3.67
N PHE A 147 -35.74 -29.22 -4.97
CA PHE A 147 -36.74 -29.58 -5.97
C PHE A 147 -37.01 -31.10 -6.00
N SER A 148 -35.96 -31.90 -5.86
CA SER A 148 -36.08 -33.36 -5.82
C SER A 148 -36.72 -33.85 -4.51
N VAL A 149 -36.43 -33.20 -3.39
CA VAL A 149 -37.04 -33.50 -2.07
C VAL A 149 -38.53 -33.22 -2.11
N GLU A 150 -38.95 -32.08 -2.67
CA GLU A 150 -40.37 -31.73 -2.78
C GLU A 150 -41.14 -32.81 -3.56
N HIS A 151 -40.58 -33.32 -4.64
CA HIS A 151 -41.18 -34.41 -5.41
C HIS A 151 -41.26 -35.73 -4.61
N ALA A 152 -40.17 -36.14 -3.96
CA ALA A 152 -40.13 -37.36 -3.16
C ALA A 152 -41.07 -37.32 -1.93
N VAL A 153 -41.25 -36.14 -1.33
CA VAL A 153 -42.20 -35.94 -0.22
C VAL A 153 -43.65 -36.07 -0.70
N VAL A 154 -43.97 -35.55 -1.89
CA VAL A 154 -45.30 -35.68 -2.51
C VAL A 154 -45.62 -37.15 -2.81
N GLU A 155 -44.65 -37.91 -3.32
CA GLU A 155 -44.77 -39.34 -3.62
C GLU A 155 -44.68 -40.26 -2.38
N ARG A 156 -44.49 -39.69 -1.16
CA ARG A 156 -44.31 -40.41 0.12
C ARG A 156 -43.18 -41.44 0.12
N GLU A 157 -42.09 -41.14 -0.58
CA GLU A 157 -40.91 -42.02 -0.64
C GLU A 157 -39.91 -41.68 0.46
N GLU A 158 -40.10 -42.24 1.67
CA GLU A 158 -39.22 -41.97 2.83
C GLU A 158 -37.73 -42.27 2.57
N VAL A 159 -37.44 -43.34 1.81
CA VAL A 159 -36.05 -43.72 1.47
C VAL A 159 -35.41 -42.70 0.53
N ALA A 160 -36.17 -42.16 -0.43
CA ALA A 160 -35.69 -41.14 -1.36
C ALA A 160 -35.40 -39.82 -0.63
N VAL A 161 -36.27 -39.41 0.30
CA VAL A 161 -36.05 -38.22 1.13
C VAL A 161 -34.79 -38.35 1.98
N LYS A 162 -34.55 -39.52 2.59
CA LYS A 162 -33.33 -39.75 3.39
C LYS A 162 -32.05 -39.61 2.56
N ASN A 163 -32.02 -40.21 1.37
CA ASN A 163 -30.87 -40.12 0.46
C ASN A 163 -30.61 -38.67 0.02
N LEU A 164 -31.67 -37.89 -0.21
CA LEU A 164 -31.54 -36.47 -0.58
C LEU A 164 -31.04 -35.61 0.58
N MET A 165 -31.42 -35.91 1.83
CA MET A 165 -30.86 -35.23 3.01
C MET A 165 -29.36 -35.53 3.19
N GLU A 166 -28.92 -36.76 2.90
CA GLU A 166 -27.49 -37.11 2.87
C GLU A 166 -26.76 -36.31 1.78
N ALA A 167 -27.34 -36.19 0.57
CA ALA A 167 -26.78 -35.36 -0.50
C ALA A 167 -26.65 -33.86 -0.13
N ILE A 168 -27.62 -33.29 0.60
CA ILE A 168 -27.52 -31.91 1.14
C ILE A 168 -26.32 -31.80 2.08
N ARG A 169 -26.16 -32.77 3.00
CA ARG A 169 -25.05 -32.77 3.96
C ARG A 169 -23.70 -32.82 3.24
N ASP A 170 -23.56 -33.68 2.24
CA ASP A 170 -22.31 -33.85 1.51
C ASP A 170 -21.93 -32.61 0.69
N GLU A 171 -22.90 -31.93 0.06
CA GLU A 171 -22.65 -30.70 -0.68
C GLU A 171 -22.22 -29.55 0.26
N VAL A 172 -22.86 -29.43 1.42
CA VAL A 172 -22.50 -28.44 2.45
C VAL A 172 -21.11 -28.72 3.00
N ASP A 173 -20.75 -29.98 3.25
CA ASP A 173 -19.42 -30.35 3.74
C ASP A 173 -18.33 -30.09 2.68
N THR A 174 -18.63 -30.35 1.41
CA THR A 174 -17.77 -30.03 0.27
C THR A 174 -17.53 -28.52 0.17
N PHE A 175 -18.59 -27.71 0.26
CA PHE A 175 -18.47 -26.25 0.29
C PHE A 175 -17.63 -25.78 1.50
N ALA A 176 -17.90 -26.30 2.69
CA ALA A 176 -17.18 -25.93 3.91
C ALA A 176 -15.69 -26.28 3.82
N THR A 177 -15.35 -27.39 3.16
CA THR A 177 -13.96 -27.77 2.89
C THR A 177 -13.32 -26.83 1.87
N ALA A 178 -14.01 -26.55 0.77
CA ALA A 178 -13.51 -25.62 -0.25
C ALA A 178 -13.23 -24.22 0.32
N VAL A 179 -14.11 -23.68 1.18
CA VAL A 179 -13.90 -22.37 1.82
C VAL A 179 -12.69 -22.36 2.76
N LYS A 180 -12.36 -23.48 3.42
CA LYS A 180 -11.17 -23.57 4.29
C LYS A 180 -9.86 -23.61 3.51
N GLU A 181 -9.91 -24.01 2.25
CA GLU A 181 -8.75 -24.12 1.36
C GLU A 181 -8.45 -22.81 0.61
N VAL A 182 -9.34 -21.81 0.68
CA VAL A 182 -9.15 -20.44 0.19
C VAL A 182 -8.51 -19.57 1.26
#